data_AF-R8BSY0-F1
#
_entry.id   AF-R8BSY0-F1
#
_cell.length_a   1.000
_cell.length_b   1.000
_cell.length_c   1.000
_cell.angle_alpha   90.00
_cell.angle_beta   90.00
_cell.angle_gamma   90.00
#
_symmetry.space_group_name_H-M   'P 1'
#
loop_
_entity.id
_entity.type
_entity.pdbx_description
1 polymer ?
#
loop_
_entity_poly.entity_id
_entity_poly.type
_entity_poly.pdbx_seq_one_letter_code
_entity_poly.pdbx_strand_id
1 'polypeptide(L)'
;MSRWRPRWWNGFVGEHPWVASCLSRARSALPPVNFITIHYAYFIVVCLAASVVFWGSSNPSRSITYVDSLFVVVSAMTEAGLNTVNLSQMTTWQQIMLCLLIMLGSSIWVSIWTVAARLHVFEQRFAAIVKAEREKNKRPIPLLQRFSTFRKSVTTPAGDSKLPGTGTRMPQTIASDNFLTGRAAGRNGQFHDLTTEEREHLGGCEYRALKVLAVIVPLYFFLWQLLGCVGLGAWMAYNQPNTARENGINPWWLGIFNGVSAFNNSGMSLLDANMIPFQKAYYVLITMGLMILAGNTAYPLFLRLIFWSMLKVLDRTTAEETLGDFKETIKFILKYPRRVYTNLFPSRQTWWLCFMVVLLNSIDWVAFELLNLGNPVIEAIPTGSRVLDGLFQALGTT
;
A
#
# COMPACT_ATOMS: atom_id res chain seq x y z
N MET A 1 -0.89 27.56 -2.65
CA MET A 1 -1.87 26.45 -2.49
C MET A 1 -3.30 26.90 -2.86
N SER A 2 -3.51 27.53 -4.02
CA SER A 2 -4.86 27.87 -4.54
C SER A 2 -5.55 26.70 -5.26
N ARG A 3 -4.92 25.52 -5.31
CA ARG A 3 -5.18 24.47 -6.31
C ARG A 3 -5.99 23.26 -5.83
N TRP A 4 -6.38 23.22 -4.56
CA TRP A 4 -7.16 22.13 -3.95
C TRP A 4 -8.47 22.64 -3.32
N ARG A 5 -9.17 23.55 -4.01
CA ARG A 5 -10.52 23.96 -3.60
C ARG A 5 -11.51 23.19 -4.46
N PRO A 6 -12.30 22.26 -3.89
CA PRO A 6 -13.43 21.67 -4.59
C PRO A 6 -14.31 22.78 -5.20
N ARG A 7 -14.96 22.52 -6.35
CA ARG A 7 -15.77 23.57 -7.03
C ARG A 7 -16.84 24.20 -6.13
N TRP A 8 -17.34 23.46 -5.14
CA TRP A 8 -18.31 23.91 -4.14
C TRP A 8 -17.72 24.76 -3.00
N TRP A 9 -16.40 24.71 -2.79
CA TRP A 9 -15.73 25.30 -1.63
C TRP A 9 -15.85 26.82 -1.57
N ASN A 10 -15.76 27.50 -2.72
CA ASN A 10 -15.88 28.96 -2.75
C ASN A 10 -17.33 29.43 -2.52
N GLY A 11 -18.33 28.60 -2.87
CA GLY A 11 -19.74 28.87 -2.55
C GLY A 11 -20.01 28.70 -1.05
N PHE A 12 -19.59 27.57 -0.47
CA PHE A 12 -19.75 27.26 0.96
C PHE A 12 -19.07 28.29 1.88
N VAL A 13 -17.85 28.72 1.54
CA VAL A 13 -17.13 29.76 2.31
C VAL A 13 -17.78 31.13 2.16
N GLY A 14 -18.47 31.39 1.05
CA GLY A 14 -19.28 32.60 0.87
C GLY A 14 -20.54 32.60 1.75
N GLU A 15 -21.17 31.42 1.91
CA GLU A 15 -22.37 31.24 2.75
C GLU A 15 -22.05 31.23 4.26
N HIS A 16 -20.83 30.83 4.66
CA HIS A 16 -20.42 30.75 6.06
C HIS A 16 -19.09 31.50 6.35
N PRO A 17 -19.13 32.82 6.58
CA PRO A 17 -17.95 33.64 6.82
C PRO A 17 -17.18 33.24 8.09
N TRP A 18 -17.87 32.74 9.12
CA TRP A 18 -17.27 32.30 10.38
C TRP A 18 -16.32 31.11 10.19
N VAL A 19 -16.62 30.21 9.24
CA VAL A 19 -15.76 29.08 8.89
C VAL A 19 -14.46 29.58 8.29
N ALA A 20 -14.49 30.64 7.48
CA ALA A 20 -13.30 31.26 6.92
C ALA A 20 -12.40 31.86 8.00
N SER A 21 -12.99 32.50 9.02
CA SER A 21 -12.27 33.08 10.16
C SER A 21 -11.69 32.01 11.10
N CYS A 22 -12.43 30.93 11.37
CA CYS A 22 -11.91 29.79 12.11
C CYS A 22 -10.77 29.09 11.35
N LEU A 23 -10.93 28.88 10.04
CA LEU A 23 -9.89 28.31 9.19
C LEU A 23 -8.65 29.20 9.09
N SER A 24 -8.79 30.52 9.05
CA SER A 24 -7.63 31.43 9.00
C SER A 24 -6.85 31.43 10.33
N ARG A 25 -7.56 31.40 11.47
CA ARG A 25 -6.97 31.26 12.81
C ARG A 25 -6.33 29.89 13.03
N ALA A 26 -6.98 28.82 12.58
CA ALA A 26 -6.42 27.48 12.61
C ALA A 26 -5.18 27.40 11.69
N ARG A 27 -5.22 28.02 10.51
CA ARG A 27 -4.10 28.03 9.56
C ARG A 27 -2.86 28.77 10.09
N SER A 28 -3.02 29.76 10.97
CA SER A 28 -1.88 30.39 11.65
C SER A 28 -1.28 29.53 12.76
N ALA A 29 -2.05 28.61 13.35
CA ALA A 29 -1.60 27.71 14.41
C ALA A 29 -1.16 26.33 13.90
N LEU A 30 -1.57 25.94 12.68
CA LEU A 30 -1.27 24.64 12.10
C LEU A 30 0.06 24.64 11.33
N PRO A 31 0.86 23.57 11.44
CA PRO A 31 2.08 23.41 10.67
C PRO A 31 1.78 23.34 9.15
N PRO A 32 2.79 23.58 8.29
CA PRO A 32 2.62 23.48 6.84
C PRO A 32 2.05 22.11 6.44
N VAL A 33 1.06 22.12 5.55
CA VAL A 33 0.34 20.91 5.11
C VAL A 33 1.27 20.03 4.28
N ASN A 34 1.95 19.11 4.95
CA ASN A 34 2.82 18.09 4.38
C ASN A 34 2.16 16.71 4.51
N PHE A 35 2.69 15.70 3.80
CA PHE A 35 2.20 14.32 3.90
C PHE A 35 2.14 13.82 5.36
N ILE A 36 3.20 14.08 6.13
CA ILE A 36 3.31 13.67 7.54
C ILE A 36 2.19 14.32 8.38
N THR A 37 1.92 15.61 8.19
CA THR A 37 0.86 16.32 8.91
C THR A 37 -0.52 15.78 8.57
N ILE A 38 -0.78 15.48 7.30
CA ILE A 38 -2.05 14.86 6.86
C ILE A 38 -2.19 13.45 7.45
N HIS A 39 -1.11 12.69 7.48
CA HIS A 39 -1.10 11.34 8.03
C HIS A 39 -1.40 11.33 9.54
N TYR A 40 -0.77 12.20 10.32
CA TYR A 40 -1.11 12.33 11.75
C TYR A 40 -2.53 12.82 11.98
N ALA A 41 -2.99 13.81 11.20
CA ALA A 41 -4.37 14.28 11.29
C ALA A 41 -5.37 13.16 10.97
N TYR A 42 -5.08 12.32 9.98
CA TYR A 42 -5.88 11.15 9.63
C TYR A 42 -6.02 10.18 10.82
N PHE A 43 -4.92 9.75 11.43
CA PHE A 43 -4.97 8.83 12.57
C PHE A 43 -5.72 9.43 13.76
N ILE A 44 -5.44 10.69 14.11
CA ILE A 44 -6.07 11.34 15.27
C ILE A 44 -7.58 11.54 15.05
N VAL A 45 -7.96 12.10 13.89
CA VAL A 45 -9.37 12.44 13.62
C VAL A 45 -10.20 11.17 13.47
N VAL A 46 -9.70 10.16 12.76
CA VAL A 46 -10.42 8.89 12.60
C VAL A 46 -10.59 8.18 13.94
N CYS A 47 -9.55 8.10 14.78
CA CYS A 47 -9.67 7.51 16.11
C CYS A 47 -10.68 8.24 16.99
N LEU A 48 -10.64 9.58 17.05
CA LEU A 48 -11.56 10.36 17.89
C LEU A 48 -13.01 10.29 17.38
N ALA A 49 -13.22 10.31 16.07
CA ALA A 49 -14.56 10.17 15.51
C ALA A 49 -15.10 8.75 15.74
N ALA A 50 -14.29 7.73 15.46
CA ALA A 50 -14.67 6.34 15.63
C ALA A 50 -14.88 5.98 17.10
N SER A 51 -14.12 6.52 18.05
CA SER A 51 -14.30 6.25 19.48
C SER A 51 -15.64 6.76 20.01
N VAL A 52 -16.08 7.94 19.55
CA VAL A 52 -17.38 8.52 19.91
C VAL A 52 -18.53 7.66 19.34
N VAL A 53 -18.42 7.26 18.07
CA VAL A 53 -19.42 6.38 17.43
C VAL A 53 -19.43 5.01 18.11
N PHE A 54 -18.26 4.44 18.39
CA PHE A 54 -18.11 3.14 19.03
C PHE A 54 -18.75 3.13 20.42
N TRP A 55 -18.45 4.16 21.23
CA TRP A 55 -19.04 4.35 22.55
C TRP A 55 -20.56 4.48 22.49
N GLY A 56 -21.07 5.31 21.57
CA GLY A 56 -22.51 5.53 21.38
C GLY A 56 -23.26 4.30 20.85
N SER A 57 -22.57 3.40 20.14
CA SER A 57 -23.16 2.19 19.56
C SER A 57 -23.24 0.99 20.51
N SER A 58 -22.77 1.13 21.77
CA SER A 58 -22.82 0.06 22.76
C SER A 58 -24.27 -0.29 23.15
N ASN A 59 -24.58 -1.57 23.32
CA ASN A 59 -25.89 -2.04 23.79
C ASN A 59 -25.71 -3.03 24.96
N PRO A 60 -26.17 -2.75 26.20
CA PRO A 60 -26.90 -1.57 26.67
C PRO A 60 -26.13 -0.25 26.48
N SER A 61 -26.84 0.87 26.29
CA SER A 61 -26.22 2.17 26.01
C SER A 61 -25.19 2.54 27.09
N ARG A 62 -23.94 2.79 26.68
CA ARG A 62 -22.78 3.11 27.55
C ARG A 62 -22.34 1.99 28.49
N SER A 63 -22.58 0.73 28.14
CA SER A 63 -22.01 -0.41 28.87
C SER A 63 -20.47 -0.38 28.93
N ILE A 64 -19.84 0.14 27.88
CA ILE A 64 -18.38 0.33 27.79
C ILE A 64 -18.04 1.78 28.11
N THR A 65 -17.01 2.01 28.94
CA THR A 65 -16.56 3.38 29.25
C THR A 65 -15.99 4.06 28.00
N TYR A 66 -16.03 5.39 27.95
CA TYR A 66 -15.45 6.11 26.82
C TYR A 66 -13.93 5.90 26.73
N VAL A 67 -13.25 5.76 27.86
CA VAL A 67 -11.80 5.51 27.91
C VAL A 67 -11.47 4.15 27.29
N ASP A 68 -12.22 3.11 27.64
CA ASP A 68 -12.05 1.78 27.04
C ASP A 68 -12.39 1.80 25.54
N SER A 69 -13.45 2.51 25.16
CA SER A 69 -13.84 2.67 23.76
C SER A 69 -12.74 3.36 22.94
N LEU A 70 -12.14 4.43 23.49
CA LEU A 70 -11.02 5.12 22.86
C LEU A 70 -9.79 4.22 22.77
N PHE A 71 -9.47 3.50 23.84
CA PHE A 71 -8.32 2.58 23.86
C PHE A 71 -8.45 1.49 22.80
N VAL A 72 -9.58 0.79 22.75
CA VAL A 72 -9.80 -0.32 21.80
C VAL A 72 -9.82 0.19 20.35
N VAL A 73 -10.46 1.35 20.08
CA VAL A 73 -10.46 1.97 18.74
C VAL A 73 -9.05 2.38 18.30
N VAL A 74 -8.29 3.02 19.18
CA VAL A 74 -6.91 3.41 18.89
C VAL A 74 -6.06 2.16 18.65
N SER A 75 -6.20 1.15 19.50
CA SER A 75 -5.51 -0.14 19.38
C SER A 75 -5.77 -0.82 18.03
N ALA A 76 -7.01 -0.76 17.54
CA ALA A 76 -7.38 -1.31 16.23
C ALA A 76 -6.80 -0.48 15.08
N MET A 77 -6.88 0.85 15.17
CA MET A 77 -6.35 1.75 14.16
C MET A 77 -4.83 1.72 14.08
N THR A 78 -4.14 1.49 15.19
CA THR A 78 -2.66 1.38 15.24
C THR A 78 -2.16 -0.06 15.12
N GLU A 79 -3.06 -1.03 14.91
CA GLU A 79 -2.73 -2.45 14.79
C GLU A 79 -1.95 -3.00 16.01
N ALA A 80 -2.17 -2.44 17.21
CA ALA A 80 -1.44 -2.83 18.42
C ALA A 80 -1.97 -4.12 19.05
N GLY A 81 -3.23 -4.47 18.80
CA GLY A 81 -3.83 -5.73 19.24
C GLY A 81 -4.22 -5.86 20.70
N LEU A 82 -4.13 -4.76 21.45
CA LEU A 82 -4.49 -4.71 22.86
C LEU A 82 -5.97 -4.45 23.03
N ASN A 83 -6.64 -5.24 23.87
CA ASN A 83 -8.08 -5.13 24.13
C ASN A 83 -8.30 -4.96 25.64
N THR A 84 -8.95 -3.87 26.06
CA THR A 84 -9.39 -3.69 27.47
C THR A 84 -10.76 -4.30 27.75
N VAL A 85 -11.50 -4.59 26.69
CA VAL A 85 -12.85 -5.17 26.74
C VAL A 85 -12.85 -6.42 25.89
N ASN A 86 -13.61 -7.42 26.31
CA ASN A 86 -13.75 -8.65 25.56
C ASN A 86 -14.55 -8.43 24.27
N LEU A 87 -13.97 -8.75 23.11
CA LEU A 87 -14.57 -8.53 21.80
C LEU A 87 -15.78 -9.45 21.53
N SER A 88 -15.86 -10.63 22.17
CA SER A 88 -16.98 -11.55 21.97
C SER A 88 -18.30 -11.00 22.49
N GLN A 89 -18.23 -10.19 23.55
CA GLN A 89 -19.39 -9.61 24.24
C GLN A 89 -19.88 -8.31 23.58
N MET A 90 -19.16 -7.82 22.58
CA MET A 90 -19.50 -6.59 21.86
C MET A 90 -20.59 -6.83 20.81
N THR A 91 -21.26 -5.75 20.43
CA THR A 91 -22.22 -5.82 19.31
C THR A 91 -21.49 -6.14 18.01
N THR A 92 -22.16 -6.83 17.08
CA THR A 92 -21.59 -7.10 15.74
C THR A 92 -21.19 -5.81 15.02
N TRP A 93 -21.92 -4.72 15.23
CA TRP A 93 -21.56 -3.41 14.67
C TRP A 93 -20.22 -2.89 15.19
N GLN A 94 -19.97 -3.00 16.49
CA GLN A 94 -18.68 -2.64 17.08
C GLN A 94 -17.55 -3.50 16.52
N GLN A 95 -17.76 -4.82 16.38
CA GLN A 95 -16.78 -5.72 15.77
C GLN A 95 -16.49 -5.33 14.30
N ILE A 96 -17.52 -4.97 13.52
CA ILE A 96 -17.35 -4.48 12.15
C ILE A 96 -16.53 -3.18 12.14
N MET A 97 -16.80 -2.25 13.06
CA MET A 97 -16.01 -1.01 13.16
C MET A 97 -14.54 -1.30 13.42
N LEU A 98 -14.22 -2.20 14.37
CA LEU A 98 -12.84 -2.61 14.63
C LEU A 98 -12.19 -3.26 13.41
N CYS A 99 -12.91 -4.16 12.73
CA CYS A 99 -12.44 -4.78 11.50
C CYS A 99 -12.10 -3.75 10.40
N LEU A 100 -12.93 -2.71 10.24
CA LEU A 100 -12.67 -1.63 9.29
C LEU A 100 -11.47 -0.77 9.72
N LEU A 101 -11.37 -0.45 11.02
CA LEU A 101 -10.25 0.33 11.56
C LEU A 101 -8.91 -0.38 11.38
N ILE A 102 -8.87 -1.71 11.58
CA ILE A 102 -7.68 -2.53 11.31
C ILE A 102 -7.23 -2.36 9.84
N MET A 103 -8.15 -2.48 8.88
CA MET A 103 -7.80 -2.26 7.47
C MET A 103 -7.33 -0.84 7.16
N LEU A 104 -7.95 0.16 7.82
CA LEU A 104 -7.62 1.58 7.64
C LEU A 104 -6.28 1.97 8.30
N GLY A 105 -5.88 1.26 9.35
CA GLY A 105 -4.62 1.41 10.06
C GLY A 105 -3.41 0.91 9.28
N SER A 106 -3.64 -0.07 8.39
CA SER A 106 -2.59 -0.77 7.66
C SER A 106 -1.60 0.10 6.93
N SER A 107 -0.32 -0.26 7.11
CA SER A 107 0.80 0.35 6.37
C SER A 107 0.62 0.18 4.85
N ILE A 108 0.02 -0.94 4.42
CA ILE A 108 -0.29 -1.21 3.01
C ILE A 108 -1.45 -0.31 2.56
N TRP A 109 -2.48 -0.11 3.38
CA TRP A 109 -3.57 0.83 3.06
C TRP A 109 -3.06 2.26 2.86
N VAL A 110 -2.23 2.75 3.78
CA VAL A 110 -1.60 4.08 3.66
C VAL A 110 -0.77 4.16 2.38
N SER A 111 -0.06 3.09 2.03
CA SER A 111 0.77 3.05 0.82
C SER A 111 -0.04 3.20 -0.47
N ILE A 112 -1.26 2.66 -0.56
CA ILE A 112 -2.15 2.81 -1.72
C ILE A 112 -2.41 4.29 -2.00
N TRP A 113 -2.78 5.04 -0.96
CA TRP A 113 -3.04 6.47 -1.06
C TRP A 113 -1.79 7.28 -1.41
N THR A 114 -0.61 6.87 -0.92
CA THR A 114 0.65 7.53 -1.30
C THR A 114 0.95 7.36 -2.80
N VAL A 115 0.74 6.16 -3.35
CA VAL A 115 0.94 5.88 -4.79
C VAL A 115 -0.09 6.64 -5.62
N ALA A 116 -1.37 6.62 -5.23
CA ALA A 116 -2.43 7.34 -5.90
C ALA A 116 -2.17 8.86 -5.92
N ALA A 117 -1.76 9.45 -4.78
CA ALA A 117 -1.41 10.86 -4.71
C ALA A 117 -0.20 11.21 -5.59
N ARG A 118 0.84 10.36 -5.60
CA ARG A 118 2.01 10.55 -6.46
C ARG A 118 1.64 10.48 -7.94
N LEU A 119 0.83 9.51 -8.34
CA LEU A 119 0.33 9.39 -9.71
C LEU A 119 -0.47 10.64 -10.10
N HIS A 120 -1.37 11.09 -9.23
CA HIS A 120 -2.19 12.27 -9.47
C HIS A 120 -1.35 13.55 -9.63
N VAL A 121 -0.32 13.74 -8.79
CA VAL A 121 0.61 14.88 -8.93
C VAL A 121 1.35 14.83 -10.26
N PHE A 122 1.72 13.64 -10.74
CA PHE A 122 2.36 13.45 -12.04
C PHE A 122 1.43 13.86 -13.20
N GLU A 123 0.17 13.41 -13.16
CA GLU A 123 -0.85 13.75 -14.15
C GLU A 123 -1.16 15.24 -14.18
N GLN A 124 -1.25 15.88 -13.01
CA GLN A 124 -1.47 17.32 -12.91
C GLN A 124 -0.32 18.14 -13.51
N ARG A 125 0.94 17.68 -13.34
CA ARG A 125 2.11 18.33 -13.95
C ARG A 125 2.05 18.20 -15.46
N PHE A 126 1.75 17.02 -15.98
CA PHE A 126 1.62 16.78 -17.41
C PHE A 126 0.49 17.62 -18.03
N ALA A 127 -0.68 17.67 -17.38
CA ALA A 127 -1.80 18.51 -17.81
C ALA A 127 -1.45 20.00 -17.83
N ALA A 128 -0.64 20.48 -16.88
CA ALA A 128 -0.17 21.86 -16.86
C ALA A 128 0.78 22.18 -18.02
N ILE A 129 1.69 21.25 -18.37
CA ILE A 129 2.60 21.37 -19.51
C ILE A 129 1.81 21.42 -20.81
N VAL A 130 0.87 20.49 -21.01
CA VAL A 130 0.01 20.46 -22.21
C VAL A 130 -0.81 21.74 -22.35
N LYS A 131 -1.34 22.28 -21.23
CA LYS A 131 -2.07 23.54 -21.24
C LYS A 131 -1.19 24.72 -21.64
N ALA A 132 0.03 24.81 -21.10
CA ALA A 132 0.98 25.86 -21.43
C ALA A 132 1.37 25.85 -22.92
N GLU A 133 1.59 24.67 -23.50
CA GLU A 133 1.94 24.54 -24.92
C GLU A 133 0.75 24.90 -25.84
N ARG A 134 -0.47 24.49 -25.46
CA ARG A 134 -1.69 24.91 -26.17
C ARG A 134 -1.89 26.43 -26.13
N GLU A 135 -1.58 27.08 -25.02
CA GLU A 135 -1.65 28.55 -24.91
C GLU A 135 -0.57 29.24 -25.74
N LYS A 136 0.64 28.67 -25.82
CA LYS A 136 1.72 29.16 -26.69
C LYS A 136 1.35 29.07 -28.17
N ASN A 137 0.77 27.96 -28.60
CA ASN A 137 0.28 27.77 -29.98
C ASN A 137 -0.92 28.65 -30.35
N LYS A 138 -1.64 29.22 -29.36
CA LYS A 138 -2.73 30.17 -29.59
C LYS A 138 -2.27 31.62 -29.67
N ARG A 139 -1.02 31.95 -29.32
CA ARG A 139 -0.51 33.32 -29.43
C ARG A 139 -0.30 33.66 -30.91
N PRO A 140 -0.95 34.72 -31.45
CA PRO A 140 -0.67 35.16 -32.80
C PRO A 140 0.80 35.58 -32.91
N ILE A 141 1.48 35.11 -33.95
CA ILE A 141 2.84 35.54 -34.28
C ILE A 141 2.81 37.07 -34.48
N PRO A 142 3.63 37.87 -33.77
CA PRO A 142 3.68 39.30 -33.99
C PRO A 142 4.04 39.60 -35.44
N LEU A 143 3.19 40.37 -36.13
CA LEU A 143 3.30 40.69 -37.56
C LEU A 143 4.68 41.32 -37.91
N LEU A 144 5.30 42.00 -36.94
CA LEU A 144 6.62 42.63 -37.07
C LEU A 144 7.81 41.66 -37.17
N GLN A 145 7.65 40.38 -36.78
CA GLN A 145 8.71 39.37 -36.94
C GLN A 145 8.69 38.70 -38.32
N ARG A 146 7.64 38.95 -39.13
CA ARG A 146 7.48 38.38 -40.47
C ARG A 146 8.24 39.14 -41.56
N PHE A 147 8.77 40.33 -41.25
CA PHE A 147 9.46 41.19 -42.22
C PHE A 147 11.01 41.15 -42.12
N SER A 148 11.60 40.49 -41.13
CA SER A 148 13.08 40.49 -40.96
C SER A 148 13.81 39.32 -41.63
N THR A 149 13.13 38.40 -42.32
CA THR A 149 13.75 37.20 -42.93
C THR A 149 13.79 37.22 -44.46
N PHE A 150 13.55 38.37 -45.11
CA PHE A 150 13.60 38.49 -46.57
C PHE A 150 14.96 38.99 -47.12
N ARG A 151 16.09 38.68 -46.48
CA ARG A 151 17.42 39.08 -46.99
C ARG A 151 18.38 37.90 -47.18
N LYS A 152 18.65 37.64 -48.47
CA LYS A 152 19.71 36.83 -49.11
C LYS A 152 19.59 35.31 -49.01
N SER A 153 18.92 34.75 -50.03
CA SER A 153 19.23 33.44 -50.58
C SER A 153 20.67 33.41 -51.14
N VAL A 154 21.54 32.61 -50.51
CA VAL A 154 22.75 32.08 -51.14
C VAL A 154 22.59 30.56 -51.15
N THR A 155 22.47 30.01 -52.35
CA THR A 155 22.38 28.57 -52.60
C THR A 155 23.70 27.88 -52.28
N THR A 156 23.67 26.85 -51.43
CA THR A 156 24.71 25.82 -51.28
C THR A 156 24.09 24.47 -51.66
N PRO A 157 24.83 23.53 -52.29
CA PRO A 157 24.23 22.36 -52.93
C PRO A 157 23.75 21.29 -51.94
N ALA A 158 22.88 20.43 -52.46
CA ALA A 158 22.10 19.39 -51.80
C ALA A 158 22.89 18.49 -50.82
N GLY A 159 22.38 18.40 -49.60
CA GLY A 159 22.63 17.33 -48.64
C GLY A 159 21.33 17.02 -47.90
N ASP A 160 20.85 15.78 -48.04
CA ASP A 160 19.56 15.28 -47.54
C ASP A 160 19.27 15.68 -46.09
N SER A 161 18.24 16.51 -45.89
CA SER A 161 17.66 16.79 -44.58
C SER A 161 16.15 16.59 -44.65
N LYS A 162 15.70 15.39 -44.30
CA LYS A 162 14.29 15.08 -44.07
C LYS A 162 13.78 15.89 -42.87
N LEU A 163 12.71 16.64 -43.10
CA LEU A 163 11.91 17.34 -42.09
C LEU A 163 11.35 16.35 -41.04
N PRO A 164 11.44 16.61 -39.72
CA PRO A 164 10.82 15.77 -38.70
C PRO A 164 9.38 16.23 -38.48
N GLY A 165 8.44 15.62 -39.20
CA GLY A 165 7.04 16.03 -39.17
C GLY A 165 6.08 15.09 -39.86
N THR A 166 6.27 13.77 -39.77
CA THR A 166 5.22 12.79 -40.08
C THR A 166 5.52 11.48 -39.38
N GLY A 167 4.51 10.90 -38.73
CA GLY A 167 4.62 9.64 -37.99
C GLY A 167 5.27 8.54 -38.82
N THR A 168 6.50 8.22 -38.48
CA THR A 168 7.20 7.03 -38.97
C THR A 168 7.83 6.37 -37.75
N ARG A 169 7.54 5.08 -37.54
CA ARG A 169 8.22 4.22 -36.56
C ARG A 169 9.72 4.48 -36.63
N MET A 170 10.31 5.04 -35.58
CA MET A 170 11.76 5.02 -35.42
C MET A 170 12.20 3.61 -34.99
N PRO A 171 13.32 3.08 -35.50
CA PRO A 171 13.95 1.91 -34.89
C PRO A 171 14.57 2.35 -33.55
N GLN A 172 13.79 2.20 -32.47
CA GLN A 172 14.08 2.77 -31.15
C GLN A 172 14.83 1.82 -30.20
N THR A 173 15.30 0.66 -30.65
CA THR A 173 15.69 -0.43 -29.74
C THR A 173 17.17 -0.50 -29.32
N ILE A 174 18.08 0.38 -29.77
CA ILE A 174 19.53 0.14 -29.55
C ILE A 174 20.29 1.29 -28.84
N ALA A 175 19.83 2.55 -28.91
CA ALA A 175 20.57 3.68 -28.32
C ALA A 175 20.07 4.15 -26.93
N SER A 176 18.78 3.98 -26.62
CA SER A 176 18.14 4.51 -25.40
C SER A 176 18.34 3.68 -24.15
N ASP A 177 18.64 2.38 -24.28
CA ASP A 177 18.91 1.52 -23.11
C ASP A 177 20.22 1.88 -22.41
N ASN A 178 21.19 2.46 -23.13
CA ASN A 178 22.56 2.64 -22.66
C ASN A 178 22.74 3.63 -21.50
N PHE A 179 21.85 4.60 -21.28
CA PHE A 179 22.01 5.51 -20.14
C PHE A 179 21.43 4.92 -18.84
N LEU A 180 20.37 4.11 -18.94
CA LEU A 180 19.81 3.36 -17.81
C LEU A 180 20.70 2.19 -17.42
N THR A 181 21.47 1.60 -18.35
CA THR A 181 22.44 0.53 -18.06
C THR A 181 23.86 1.02 -17.81
N GLY A 182 24.29 2.12 -18.45
CA GLY A 182 25.70 2.55 -18.49
C GLY A 182 26.10 3.64 -17.49
N ARG A 183 25.17 4.45 -16.95
CA ARG A 183 25.49 5.42 -15.88
C ARG A 183 25.07 4.88 -14.52
N ALA A 184 26.01 4.78 -13.59
CA ALA A 184 25.73 4.36 -12.22
C ALA A 184 24.76 5.36 -11.58
N ALA A 185 23.48 4.99 -11.51
CA ALA A 185 22.51 5.72 -10.71
C ALA A 185 23.06 5.84 -9.28
N GLY A 186 22.95 7.02 -8.66
CA GLY A 186 23.51 7.26 -7.33
C GLY A 186 22.93 6.32 -6.27
N ARG A 187 23.41 6.41 -5.02
CA ARG A 187 23.06 5.50 -3.89
C ARG A 187 21.55 5.23 -3.70
N ASN A 188 20.65 6.07 -4.24
CA ASN A 188 19.19 5.93 -4.19
C ASN A 188 18.47 5.86 -5.55
N GLY A 189 19.18 5.66 -6.67
CA GLY A 189 18.55 5.66 -8.01
C GLY A 189 18.27 7.06 -8.59
N GLN A 190 18.80 8.11 -7.94
CA GLN A 190 18.86 9.46 -8.50
C GLN A 190 19.91 9.52 -9.60
N PHE A 191 19.57 10.15 -10.72
CA PHE A 191 20.52 10.47 -11.79
C PHE A 191 20.79 11.97 -11.72
N HIS A 192 22.07 12.32 -11.64
CA HIS A 192 22.57 13.69 -11.74
C HIS A 192 23.05 13.89 -13.19
N ASP A 193 22.89 15.10 -13.73
CA ASP A 193 23.33 15.48 -15.08
C ASP A 193 22.63 14.74 -16.24
N LEU A 194 21.29 14.74 -16.21
CA LEU A 194 20.47 14.27 -17.33
C LEU A 194 20.23 15.38 -18.34
N THR A 195 20.34 15.04 -19.63
CA THR A 195 19.80 15.87 -20.71
C THR A 195 18.27 15.98 -20.60
N THR A 196 17.68 17.00 -21.25
CA THR A 196 16.21 17.20 -21.22
C THR A 196 15.46 15.98 -21.74
N GLU A 197 15.95 15.34 -22.80
CA GLU A 197 15.34 14.16 -23.41
C GLU A 197 15.41 12.92 -22.50
N GLU A 198 16.56 12.66 -21.88
CA GLU A 198 16.70 11.56 -20.91
C GLU A 198 15.79 11.76 -19.69
N ARG A 199 15.62 13.01 -19.25
CA ARG A 199 14.72 13.35 -18.13
C ARG A 199 13.25 13.12 -18.46
N GLU A 200 12.82 13.44 -19.69
CA GLU A 200 11.46 13.18 -20.15
C GLU A 200 11.19 11.67 -20.30
N HIS A 201 12.11 10.92 -20.90
CA HIS A 201 11.98 9.46 -21.01
C HIS A 201 11.88 8.78 -19.64
N LEU A 202 12.75 9.18 -18.72
CA LEU A 202 12.76 8.67 -17.35
C LEU A 202 11.48 9.01 -16.59
N GLY A 203 10.93 10.21 -16.80
CA GLY A 203 9.62 10.60 -16.28
C GLY A 203 8.47 9.75 -16.85
N GLY A 204 8.53 9.40 -18.14
CA GLY A 204 7.58 8.48 -18.77
C GLY A 204 7.62 7.08 -18.15
N CYS A 205 8.82 6.54 -17.91
CA CYS A 205 9.01 5.25 -17.23
C CYS A 205 8.48 5.26 -15.79
N GLU A 206 8.73 6.33 -15.02
CA GLU A 206 8.15 6.49 -13.68
C GLU A 206 6.62 6.52 -13.70
N TYR A 207 6.02 7.26 -14.64
CA TYR A 207 4.57 7.37 -14.77
C TYR A 207 3.93 6.00 -15.06
N ARG A 208 4.48 5.25 -16.03
CA ARG A 208 4.03 3.89 -16.35
C ARG A 208 4.13 2.98 -15.13
N ALA A 209 5.25 3.04 -14.41
CA ALA A 209 5.49 2.23 -13.23
C ALA A 209 4.51 2.55 -12.08
N LEU A 210 4.24 3.83 -11.82
CA LEU A 210 3.25 4.27 -10.83
C LEU A 210 1.83 3.80 -11.21
N LYS A 211 1.48 3.81 -12.50
CA LYS A 211 0.18 3.32 -12.99
C LYS A 211 0.00 1.82 -12.73
N VAL A 212 1.05 1.03 -12.95
CA VAL A 212 1.04 -0.41 -12.65
C VAL A 212 0.90 -0.67 -11.16
N LEU A 213 1.68 0.03 -10.33
CA LEU A 213 1.60 -0.08 -8.87
C LEU A 213 0.24 0.34 -8.30
N ALA A 214 -0.37 1.39 -8.87
CA ALA A 214 -1.70 1.85 -8.47
C ALA A 214 -2.80 0.80 -8.68
N VAL A 215 -2.55 -0.22 -9.50
CA VAL A 215 -3.47 -1.36 -9.70
C VAL A 215 -3.03 -2.56 -8.86
N ILE A 216 -1.75 -2.94 -8.91
CA ILE A 216 -1.24 -4.15 -8.26
C ILE A 216 -1.31 -4.05 -6.73
N VAL A 217 -1.00 -2.90 -6.14
CA VAL A 217 -0.98 -2.77 -4.67
C VAL A 217 -2.37 -2.89 -4.04
N PRO A 218 -3.42 -2.20 -4.53
CA PRO A 218 -4.78 -2.44 -4.05
C PRO A 218 -5.26 -3.87 -4.32
N LEU A 219 -4.97 -4.41 -5.50
CA LEU A 219 -5.36 -5.79 -5.84
C LEU A 219 -4.74 -6.78 -4.86
N TYR A 220 -3.46 -6.62 -4.53
CA TYR A 220 -2.78 -7.41 -3.51
C TYR A 220 -3.49 -7.34 -2.15
N PHE A 221 -3.73 -6.12 -1.66
CA PHE A 221 -4.33 -5.87 -0.35
C PHE A 221 -5.70 -6.54 -0.21
N PHE A 222 -6.59 -6.34 -1.19
CA PHE A 222 -7.94 -6.90 -1.14
C PHE A 222 -7.99 -8.39 -1.46
N LEU A 223 -7.18 -8.87 -2.41
CA LEU A 223 -7.23 -10.27 -2.84
C LEU A 223 -6.71 -11.21 -1.74
N TRP A 224 -5.60 -10.87 -1.08
CA TRP A 224 -5.07 -11.68 0.03
C TRP A 224 -6.07 -11.79 1.18
N GLN A 225 -6.66 -10.66 1.58
CA GLN A 225 -7.67 -10.65 2.63
C GLN A 225 -8.93 -11.40 2.21
N LEU A 226 -9.44 -11.19 0.99
CA LEU A 226 -10.62 -11.90 0.50
C LEU A 226 -10.40 -13.41 0.49
N LEU A 227 -9.31 -13.90 -0.12
CA LEU A 227 -9.03 -15.33 -0.22
C LEU A 227 -8.78 -15.95 1.16
N GLY A 228 -8.02 -15.27 2.02
CA GLY A 228 -7.76 -15.73 3.39
C GLY A 228 -9.03 -15.76 4.25
N CYS A 229 -9.85 -14.72 4.20
CA CYS A 229 -11.11 -14.64 4.94
C CYS A 229 -12.12 -15.70 4.48
N VAL A 230 -12.25 -15.90 3.16
CA VAL A 230 -13.13 -16.95 2.61
C VAL A 230 -12.62 -18.33 3.01
N GLY A 231 -11.31 -18.59 2.90
CA GLY A 231 -10.70 -19.86 3.30
C GLY A 231 -10.90 -20.18 4.78
N LEU A 232 -10.57 -19.23 5.65
CA LEU A 232 -10.75 -19.37 7.11
C LEU A 232 -12.22 -19.50 7.49
N GLY A 233 -13.09 -18.65 6.94
CA GLY A 233 -14.54 -18.70 7.19
C GLY A 233 -15.17 -20.01 6.76
N ALA A 234 -14.83 -20.52 5.57
CA ALA A 234 -15.31 -21.80 5.07
C ALA A 234 -14.84 -22.95 5.97
N TRP A 235 -13.56 -22.96 6.34
CA TRP A 235 -13.01 -24.03 7.16
C TRP A 235 -13.61 -24.03 8.57
N MET A 236 -13.72 -22.87 9.22
CA MET A 236 -14.32 -22.74 10.56
C MET A 236 -15.80 -23.09 10.55
N ALA A 237 -16.56 -22.70 9.53
CA ALA A 237 -17.98 -23.03 9.42
C ALA A 237 -18.23 -24.53 9.22
N TYR A 238 -17.36 -25.25 8.52
CA TYR A 238 -17.55 -26.67 8.21
C TYR A 238 -16.95 -27.61 9.27
N ASN A 239 -15.75 -27.30 9.78
CA ASN A 239 -15.00 -28.23 10.63
C ASN A 239 -15.17 -27.94 12.13
N GLN A 240 -15.26 -26.67 12.53
CA GLN A 240 -15.35 -26.27 13.95
C GLN A 240 -16.35 -25.11 14.20
N PRO A 241 -17.63 -25.27 13.81
CA PRO A 241 -18.61 -24.20 13.98
C PRO A 241 -18.97 -23.93 15.45
N ASN A 242 -18.85 -24.92 16.32
CA ASN A 242 -19.26 -24.82 17.73
C ASN A 242 -18.41 -23.81 18.50
N THR A 243 -17.10 -23.76 18.24
CA THR A 243 -16.17 -22.80 18.85
C THR A 243 -16.66 -21.35 18.72
N ALA A 244 -17.18 -20.98 17.55
CA ALA A 244 -17.74 -19.65 17.32
C ALA A 244 -19.13 -19.49 17.94
N ARG A 245 -19.99 -20.50 17.79
CA ARG A 245 -21.39 -20.47 18.25
C ARG A 245 -21.53 -20.41 19.77
N GLU A 246 -20.63 -21.07 20.50
CA GLU A 246 -20.58 -21.02 21.96
C GLU A 246 -20.29 -19.61 22.49
N ASN A 247 -19.58 -18.79 21.70
CA ASN A 247 -19.33 -17.37 21.97
C ASN A 247 -20.40 -16.45 21.35
N GLY A 248 -21.50 -17.00 20.81
CA GLY A 248 -22.55 -16.23 20.15
C GLY A 248 -22.15 -15.61 18.80
N ILE A 249 -21.04 -16.07 18.21
CA ILE A 249 -20.47 -15.51 16.98
C ILE A 249 -20.78 -16.41 15.78
N ASN A 250 -21.05 -15.80 14.63
CA ASN A 250 -21.17 -16.53 13.37
C ASN A 250 -19.78 -17.07 12.93
N PRO A 251 -19.61 -18.37 12.65
CA PRO A 251 -18.33 -18.94 12.23
C PRO A 251 -17.70 -18.27 11.00
N TRP A 252 -18.50 -17.84 10.02
CA TRP A 252 -18.00 -17.10 8.86
C TRP A 252 -17.47 -15.73 9.26
N TRP A 253 -18.17 -15.03 10.15
CA TRP A 253 -17.73 -13.73 10.66
C TRP A 253 -16.43 -13.85 11.46
N LEU A 254 -16.29 -14.91 12.26
CA LEU A 254 -15.05 -15.21 12.97
C LEU A 254 -13.88 -15.39 12.00
N GLY A 255 -14.06 -16.19 10.94
CA GLY A 255 -13.02 -16.40 9.94
C GLY A 255 -12.65 -15.12 9.17
N ILE A 256 -13.62 -14.26 8.86
CA ILE A 256 -13.38 -12.96 8.23
C ILE A 256 -12.58 -12.05 9.17
N PHE A 257 -13.02 -11.89 10.41
CA PHE A 257 -12.35 -11.02 11.37
C PHE A 257 -10.91 -11.49 11.65
N ASN A 258 -10.72 -12.79 11.89
CA ASN A 258 -9.39 -13.35 12.14
C ASN A 258 -8.49 -13.26 10.90
N GLY A 259 -9.05 -13.40 9.69
CA GLY A 259 -8.30 -13.19 8.45
C GLY A 259 -7.82 -11.74 8.30
N VAL A 260 -8.73 -10.77 8.46
CA VAL A 260 -8.36 -9.34 8.41
C VAL A 260 -7.34 -9.00 9.51
N SER A 261 -7.55 -9.50 10.73
CA SER A 261 -6.63 -9.28 11.85
C SER A 261 -5.25 -9.87 11.58
N ALA A 262 -5.18 -11.11 11.08
CA ALA A 262 -3.92 -11.78 10.74
C ALA A 262 -3.15 -11.03 9.64
N PHE A 263 -3.80 -10.66 8.54
CA PHE A 263 -3.12 -9.97 7.42
C PHE A 263 -2.64 -8.58 7.78
N ASN A 264 -3.32 -7.87 8.67
CA ASN A 264 -2.92 -6.54 9.10
C ASN A 264 -2.06 -6.57 10.38
N ASN A 265 -1.62 -7.76 10.81
CA ASN A 265 -0.81 -7.96 12.02
C ASN A 265 -1.45 -7.34 13.28
N SER A 266 -2.78 -7.29 13.33
CA SER A 266 -3.49 -6.62 14.41
C SER A 266 -3.49 -7.43 15.70
N GLY A 267 -3.39 -8.77 15.67
CA GLY A 267 -3.40 -9.60 16.89
C GLY A 267 -4.74 -9.70 17.65
N MET A 268 -5.78 -8.99 17.22
CA MET A 268 -7.12 -9.08 17.81
C MET A 268 -7.85 -10.34 17.36
N SER A 269 -8.69 -10.90 18.23
CA SER A 269 -9.61 -12.00 17.93
C SER A 269 -10.95 -11.77 18.58
N LEU A 270 -12.01 -12.27 17.95
CA LEU A 270 -13.36 -12.23 18.50
C LEU A 270 -13.59 -13.27 19.60
N LEU A 271 -12.72 -14.27 19.72
CA LEU A 271 -12.84 -15.28 20.78
C LEU A 271 -12.11 -14.85 22.04
N ASP A 272 -12.71 -15.14 23.20
CA ASP A 272 -12.15 -14.89 24.53
C ASP A 272 -10.77 -15.53 24.70
N ALA A 273 -10.67 -16.79 24.29
CA ALA A 273 -9.45 -17.58 24.33
C ALA A 273 -8.55 -17.37 23.09
N ASN A 274 -8.82 -16.32 22.31
CA ASN A 274 -8.10 -15.99 21.09
C ASN A 274 -7.98 -17.23 20.15
N MET A 275 -6.76 -17.68 19.85
CA MET A 275 -6.51 -18.83 18.95
C MET A 275 -6.31 -20.16 19.68
N ILE A 276 -6.38 -20.21 21.02
CA ILE A 276 -6.20 -21.46 21.79
C ILE A 276 -7.17 -22.57 21.33
N PRO A 277 -8.47 -22.30 21.05
CA PRO A 277 -9.37 -23.33 20.55
C PRO A 277 -8.94 -23.94 19.20
N PHE A 278 -8.13 -23.22 18.43
CA PHE A 278 -7.62 -23.63 17.12
C PHE A 278 -6.19 -24.21 17.15
N GLN A 279 -5.62 -24.48 18.33
CA GLN A 279 -4.27 -25.07 18.48
C GLN A 279 -4.09 -26.42 17.76
N LYS A 280 -5.18 -27.17 17.52
CA LYS A 280 -5.16 -28.43 16.75
C LYS A 280 -5.53 -28.26 15.28
N ALA A 281 -5.90 -27.05 14.87
CA ALA A 281 -6.41 -26.75 13.54
C ALA A 281 -5.28 -26.32 12.59
N TYR A 282 -4.56 -27.29 12.03
CA TYR A 282 -3.41 -27.04 11.15
C TYR A 282 -3.72 -26.05 10.02
N TYR A 283 -4.88 -26.17 9.39
CA TYR A 283 -5.28 -25.26 8.31
C TYR A 283 -5.39 -23.80 8.77
N VAL A 284 -5.99 -23.56 9.94
CA VAL A 284 -6.17 -22.21 10.49
C VAL A 284 -4.81 -21.61 10.82
N LEU A 285 -3.95 -22.36 11.52
CA LEU A 285 -2.62 -21.90 11.92
C LEU A 285 -1.72 -21.60 10.72
N ILE A 286 -1.68 -22.48 9.72
CA ILE A 286 -0.87 -22.27 8.50
C ILE A 286 -1.40 -21.08 7.70
N THR A 287 -2.73 -20.99 7.52
CA THR A 287 -3.34 -19.92 6.72
C THR A 287 -3.15 -18.56 7.39
N MET A 288 -3.42 -18.45 8.69
CA MET A 288 -3.20 -17.21 9.44
C MET A 288 -1.72 -16.85 9.52
N GLY A 289 -0.82 -17.82 9.72
CA GLY A 289 0.63 -17.58 9.68
C GLY A 289 1.10 -17.04 8.33
N LEU A 290 0.57 -17.58 7.23
CA LEU A 290 0.85 -17.05 5.89
C LEU A 290 0.27 -15.64 5.71
N MET A 291 -0.92 -15.35 6.25
CA MET A 291 -1.51 -14.02 6.20
C MET A 291 -0.70 -13.00 6.99
N ILE A 292 -0.22 -13.36 8.19
CA ILE A 292 0.69 -12.56 9.02
C ILE A 292 1.96 -12.18 8.26
N LEU A 293 2.59 -13.15 7.58
CA LEU A 293 3.75 -12.89 6.74
C LEU A 293 3.41 -12.02 5.52
N ALA A 294 2.36 -12.38 4.77
CA ALA A 294 1.93 -11.61 3.59
C ALA A 294 1.47 -10.18 3.93
N GLY A 295 1.13 -9.95 5.19
CA GLY A 295 0.77 -8.69 5.78
C GLY A 295 1.89 -7.67 5.88
N ASN A 296 1.82 -6.81 6.90
CA ASN A 296 2.78 -5.73 7.11
C ASN A 296 4.22 -6.25 7.29
N THR A 297 4.42 -7.44 7.87
CA THR A 297 5.74 -8.02 8.19
C THR A 297 6.60 -8.29 6.94
N ALA A 298 6.10 -9.06 5.97
CA ALA A 298 6.86 -9.44 4.77
C ALA A 298 6.24 -8.93 3.45
N TYR A 299 5.33 -7.96 3.49
CA TYR A 299 4.76 -7.32 2.29
C TYR A 299 5.79 -6.99 1.18
N PRO A 300 6.95 -6.36 1.49
CA PRO A 300 7.96 -6.04 0.47
C PRO A 300 8.55 -7.27 -0.25
N LEU A 301 8.65 -8.39 0.46
CA LEU A 301 9.15 -9.67 -0.08
C LEU A 301 8.15 -10.25 -1.07
N PHE A 302 6.89 -10.39 -0.65
CA PHE A 302 5.81 -10.91 -1.49
C PHE A 302 5.58 -10.03 -2.73
N LEU A 303 5.55 -8.71 -2.56
CA LEU A 303 5.37 -7.80 -3.68
C LEU A 303 6.51 -7.94 -4.71
N ARG A 304 7.77 -8.04 -4.25
CA ARG A 304 8.90 -8.24 -5.15
C ARG A 304 8.83 -9.59 -5.85
N LEU A 305 8.44 -10.65 -5.14
CA LEU A 305 8.25 -11.98 -5.70
C LEU A 305 7.17 -11.97 -6.80
N ILE A 306 6.07 -11.24 -6.60
CA ILE A 306 5.01 -11.06 -7.59
C ILE A 306 5.54 -10.37 -8.85
N PHE A 307 6.26 -9.25 -8.72
CA PHE A 307 6.84 -8.58 -9.89
C PHE A 307 7.88 -9.43 -10.62
N TRP A 308 8.72 -10.16 -9.87
CA TRP A 308 9.74 -11.04 -10.45
C TRP A 308 9.11 -12.25 -11.16
N SER A 309 8.13 -12.90 -10.54
CA SER A 309 7.42 -14.04 -11.14
C SER A 309 6.60 -13.59 -12.36
N MET A 310 5.91 -12.46 -12.29
CA MET A 310 5.20 -11.86 -13.42
C MET A 310 6.14 -11.63 -14.60
N LEU A 311 7.33 -11.04 -14.37
CA LEU A 311 8.32 -10.85 -15.43
C LEU A 311 8.78 -12.19 -16.03
N LYS A 312 9.07 -13.18 -15.19
CA LYS A 312 9.50 -14.52 -15.65
C LYS A 312 8.44 -15.26 -16.44
N VAL A 313 7.17 -15.12 -16.05
CA VAL A 313 6.04 -15.68 -16.80
C VAL A 313 5.91 -14.96 -18.13
N LEU A 314 5.93 -13.62 -18.16
CA LEU A 314 5.84 -12.85 -19.40
C LEU A 314 6.97 -13.15 -20.38
N ASP A 315 8.20 -13.33 -19.90
CA ASP A 315 9.35 -13.68 -20.74
C ASP A 315 9.23 -15.11 -21.31
N ARG A 316 8.53 -16.03 -20.62
CA ARG A 316 8.31 -17.41 -21.09
C ARG A 316 7.11 -17.57 -22.02
N THR A 317 6.03 -16.84 -21.76
CA THR A 317 4.75 -17.06 -22.45
C THR A 317 4.58 -16.15 -23.68
N THR A 318 5.29 -15.03 -23.75
CA THR A 318 5.03 -13.97 -24.74
C THR A 318 6.28 -13.64 -25.55
N ALA A 319 6.17 -13.57 -26.89
CA ALA A 319 7.28 -13.19 -27.79
C ALA A 319 7.86 -11.80 -27.45
N GLU A 320 9.11 -11.53 -27.84
CA GLU A 320 9.83 -10.31 -27.43
C GLU A 320 9.10 -9.00 -27.82
N GLU A 321 8.40 -8.97 -28.95
CA GLU A 321 7.69 -7.76 -29.42
C GLU A 321 6.31 -7.56 -28.78
N THR A 322 5.75 -8.57 -28.13
CA THR A 322 4.42 -8.47 -27.50
C THR A 322 4.57 -8.01 -26.04
N LEU A 323 3.91 -6.90 -25.69
CA LEU A 323 4.00 -6.24 -24.36
C LEU A 323 5.39 -5.72 -23.96
N GLY A 324 6.25 -5.34 -24.91
CA GLY A 324 7.58 -4.77 -24.65
C GLY A 324 7.58 -3.67 -23.58
N ASP A 325 6.70 -2.67 -23.73
CA ASP A 325 6.55 -1.56 -22.78
C ASP A 325 6.24 -2.00 -21.34
N PHE A 326 5.43 -3.05 -21.16
CA PHE A 326 5.04 -3.53 -19.84
C PHE A 326 6.16 -4.37 -19.22
N LYS A 327 6.84 -5.21 -20.01
CA LYS A 327 8.05 -5.94 -19.59
C LYS A 327 9.15 -4.97 -19.15
N GLU A 328 9.40 -3.91 -19.93
CA GLU A 328 10.32 -2.83 -19.57
C GLU A 328 9.90 -2.12 -18.28
N THR A 329 8.61 -1.83 -18.12
CA THR A 329 8.08 -1.19 -16.91
C THR A 329 8.33 -2.05 -15.67
N ILE A 330 8.10 -3.37 -15.73
CA ILE A 330 8.38 -4.28 -14.60
C ILE A 330 9.89 -4.38 -14.35
N LYS A 331 10.71 -4.49 -15.39
CA LYS A 331 12.18 -4.46 -15.27
C LYS A 331 12.64 -3.17 -14.59
N PHE A 332 12.05 -2.03 -14.95
CA PHE A 332 12.32 -0.72 -14.35
C PHE A 332 11.94 -0.68 -12.86
N ILE A 333 10.76 -1.18 -12.49
CA ILE A 333 10.31 -1.29 -11.08
C ILE A 333 11.30 -2.12 -10.26
N LEU A 334 11.74 -3.28 -10.79
CA LEU A 334 12.64 -4.19 -10.08
C LEU A 334 14.08 -3.65 -9.95
N LYS A 335 14.51 -2.81 -10.91
CA LYS A 335 15.85 -2.20 -10.97
C LYS A 335 15.95 -0.93 -10.11
N TYR A 336 14.94 -0.07 -10.13
CA TYR A 336 14.89 1.19 -9.37
C TYR A 336 13.71 1.27 -8.38
N PRO A 337 13.59 0.31 -7.44
CA PRO A 337 12.37 0.15 -6.64
C PRO A 337 12.09 1.38 -5.76
N ARG A 338 13.11 1.90 -5.07
CA ARG A 338 13.00 3.05 -4.14
C ARG A 338 12.54 4.34 -4.79
N ARG A 339 12.73 4.47 -6.11
CA ARG A 339 12.31 5.64 -6.86
C ARG A 339 10.81 5.64 -7.12
N VAL A 340 10.27 4.47 -7.47
CA VAL A 340 8.87 4.32 -7.83
C VAL A 340 8.00 4.06 -6.60
N TYR A 341 8.46 3.23 -5.68
CA TYR A 341 7.66 2.80 -4.53
C TYR A 341 8.50 2.67 -3.26
N THR A 342 8.01 3.27 -2.17
CA THR A 342 8.75 3.34 -0.90
C THR A 342 8.90 1.98 -0.24
N ASN A 343 7.86 1.14 -0.33
CA ASN A 343 7.84 -0.17 0.34
C ASN A 343 8.47 -1.29 -0.50
N LEU A 344 9.09 -0.99 -1.65
CA LEU A 344 9.82 -1.98 -2.43
C LEU A 344 11.32 -1.80 -2.24
N PHE A 345 12.01 -2.87 -1.82
CA PHE A 345 13.44 -2.86 -1.58
C PHE A 345 14.24 -3.36 -2.81
N PRO A 346 15.49 -2.92 -3.01
CA PRO A 346 16.46 -3.54 -3.92
C PRO A 346 16.70 -5.02 -3.62
N SER A 347 17.19 -5.80 -4.60
CA SER A 347 17.31 -7.26 -4.50
C SER A 347 18.14 -7.72 -3.30
N ARG A 348 19.30 -7.08 -3.07
CA ARG A 348 20.19 -7.42 -1.94
C ARG A 348 19.51 -7.19 -0.59
N GLN A 349 18.85 -6.04 -0.44
CA GLN A 349 18.10 -5.70 0.78
C GLN A 349 16.92 -6.65 0.98
N THR A 350 16.28 -7.09 -0.10
CA THR A 350 15.16 -8.04 -0.03
C THR A 350 15.64 -9.42 0.44
N TRP A 351 16.75 -9.94 -0.09
CA TRP A 351 17.32 -11.19 0.40
C TRP A 351 17.79 -11.11 1.85
N TRP A 352 18.37 -9.98 2.25
CA TRP A 352 18.75 -9.74 3.64
C TRP A 352 17.53 -9.70 4.57
N LEU A 353 16.46 -9.02 4.16
CA LEU A 353 15.19 -9.00 4.89
C LEU A 353 14.61 -10.41 5.00
N CYS A 354 14.59 -11.18 3.90
CA CYS A 354 14.14 -12.57 3.90
C CYS A 354 14.92 -13.43 4.88
N PHE A 355 16.25 -13.30 4.87
CA PHE A 355 17.14 -14.02 5.78
C PHE A 355 16.85 -13.65 7.24
N MET A 356 16.69 -12.36 7.54
CA MET A 356 16.40 -11.90 8.90
C MET A 356 15.04 -12.38 9.41
N VAL A 357 14.00 -12.32 8.58
CA VAL A 357 12.66 -12.83 8.95
C VAL A 357 12.75 -14.33 9.26
N VAL A 358 13.42 -15.12 8.43
CA VAL A 358 13.59 -16.56 8.68
C VAL A 358 14.42 -16.82 9.93
N LEU A 359 15.54 -16.11 10.10
CA LEU A 359 16.44 -16.31 11.23
C LEU A 359 15.76 -15.98 12.56
N LEU A 360 15.12 -14.81 12.68
CA LEU A 360 14.46 -14.39 13.92
C LEU A 360 13.30 -15.32 14.27
N ASN A 361 12.45 -15.65 13.30
CA ASN A 361 11.35 -16.61 13.53
C ASN A 361 11.86 -17.99 13.92
N SER A 362 12.98 -18.44 13.35
CA SER A 362 13.58 -19.73 13.71
C SER A 362 14.12 -19.71 15.14
N ILE A 363 14.74 -18.61 15.56
CA ILE A 363 15.23 -18.43 16.93
C ILE A 363 14.05 -18.42 17.91
N ASP A 364 13.01 -17.65 17.63
CA ASP A 364 11.81 -17.55 18.49
C ASP A 364 11.08 -18.89 18.58
N TRP A 365 10.97 -19.60 17.47
CA TRP A 365 10.35 -20.93 17.42
C TRP A 365 11.14 -21.96 18.23
N VAL A 366 12.47 -22.00 18.07
CA VAL A 366 13.33 -22.90 18.86
C VAL A 366 13.30 -22.52 20.34
N ALA A 367 13.31 -21.23 20.67
CA ALA A 367 13.21 -20.76 22.05
C ALA A 367 11.87 -21.17 22.68
N PHE A 368 10.77 -21.08 21.95
CA PHE A 368 9.46 -21.54 22.41
C PHE A 368 9.46 -23.01 22.79
N GLU A 369 10.01 -23.88 21.93
CA GLU A 369 10.07 -25.33 22.20
C GLU A 369 10.99 -25.65 23.38
N LEU A 370 12.18 -25.02 23.44
CA LEU A 370 13.17 -25.29 24.48
C LEU A 370 12.74 -24.79 25.87
N LEU A 371 12.13 -23.60 25.94
CA LEU A 371 11.71 -23.01 27.21
C LEU A 371 10.45 -23.66 27.79
N ASN A 372 9.66 -24.35 26.98
CA ASN A 372 8.46 -25.07 27.42
C ASN A 372 8.71 -26.57 27.72
N LEU A 373 9.96 -27.03 27.73
CA LEU A 373 10.29 -28.39 28.17
C LEU A 373 9.91 -28.59 29.64
N GLY A 374 9.19 -29.69 29.94
CA GLY A 374 8.69 -29.97 31.29
C GLY A 374 7.43 -29.21 31.68
N ASN A 375 6.82 -28.45 30.76
CA ASN A 375 5.53 -27.79 31.01
C ASN A 375 4.38 -28.77 30.75
N PRO A 376 3.61 -29.20 31.79
CA PRO A 376 2.57 -30.21 31.63
C PRO A 376 1.42 -29.78 30.73
N VAL A 377 1.17 -28.46 30.60
CA VAL A 377 0.08 -27.93 29.76
C VAL A 377 0.43 -28.05 28.28
N ILE A 378 1.67 -27.72 27.91
CA ILE A 378 2.17 -27.81 26.54
C ILE A 378 2.47 -29.27 26.18
N GLU A 379 2.95 -30.05 27.14
CA GLU A 379 3.21 -31.48 26.95
C GLU A 379 1.95 -32.30 26.68
N ALA A 380 0.79 -31.85 27.17
CA ALA A 380 -0.51 -32.44 26.86
C ALA A 380 -0.95 -32.25 25.39
N ILE A 381 -0.37 -31.28 24.67
CA ILE A 381 -0.66 -31.04 23.25
C ILE A 381 0.14 -32.06 22.41
N PRO A 382 -0.47 -32.73 21.40
CA PRO A 382 0.25 -33.63 20.50
C PRO A 382 1.44 -32.93 19.84
N THR A 383 2.56 -33.65 19.68
CA THR A 383 3.83 -33.09 19.17
C THR A 383 3.67 -32.35 17.84
N GLY A 384 2.87 -32.88 16.91
CA GLY A 384 2.62 -32.22 15.61
C GLY A 384 1.93 -30.86 15.73
N SER A 385 0.94 -30.73 16.62
CA SER A 385 0.26 -29.46 16.89
C SER A 385 1.17 -28.49 17.63
N ARG A 386 1.89 -28.98 18.64
CA ARG A 386 2.82 -28.18 19.44
C ARG A 386 3.86 -27.47 18.58
N VAL A 387 4.49 -28.21 17.68
CA VAL A 387 5.51 -27.69 16.76
C VAL A 387 4.94 -26.58 15.87
N LEU A 388 3.69 -26.71 15.42
CA LEU A 388 3.04 -25.68 14.62
C LEU A 388 2.56 -24.48 15.47
N ASP A 389 2.10 -24.72 16.69
CA ASP A 389 1.72 -23.67 17.64
C ASP A 389 2.93 -22.78 17.96
N GLY A 390 4.11 -23.38 18.18
CA GLY A 390 5.36 -22.66 18.37
C GLY A 390 5.74 -21.82 17.16
N LEU A 391 5.58 -22.34 15.94
CA LEU A 391 5.81 -21.57 14.71
C LEU A 391 4.81 -20.42 14.58
N PHE A 392 3.53 -20.67 14.84
CA PHE A 392 2.49 -19.65 14.78
C PHE A 392 2.73 -18.52 15.79
N GLN A 393 3.19 -18.87 17.00
CA GLN A 393 3.55 -17.89 18.02
C GLN A 393 4.78 -17.05 17.63
N ALA A 394 5.80 -17.67 17.03
CA ALA A 394 6.95 -16.94 16.49
C ALA A 394 6.52 -15.93 15.40
N LEU A 395 5.68 -16.38 14.46
CA LEU A 395 5.14 -15.52 13.40
C LEU A 395 4.31 -14.37 13.95
N GLY A 396 3.50 -14.60 14.98
CA GLY A 396 2.67 -13.57 15.62
C GLY A 396 3.46 -12.51 16.41
N THR A 397 4.73 -12.77 16.68
CA THR A 397 5.61 -11.87 17.48
C THR A 397 6.57 -11.05 16.59
N THR A 398 6.64 -11.35 15.28
CA THR A 398 7.53 -10.70 14.29
C THR A 398 6.85 -9.54 13.58
#